data_AF-A0A8I1S7Q5-F1
#
_entry.id   AF-A0A8I1S7Q5-F1
#
_cell.length_a   1.000
_cell.length_b   1.000
_cell.length_c   1.000
_cell.angle_alpha   90.00
_cell.angle_beta   90.00
_cell.angle_gamma   90.00
#
_symmetry.space_group_name_H-M   'P 1'
#
loop_
_entity.id
_entity.type
_entity.pdbx_description
1 polymer ?
#
loop_
_entity_poly.entity_id
_entity_poly.type
_entity_poly.pdbx_seq_one_letter_code
_entity_poly.pdbx_strand_id
1 'polypeptide(L)'
;MRRLPAAVGMPSPADRFADAPRAARIYVIAVEIVAAAGFVAGVAAIGPGRIATMLSRPDFYLFAALIAIADMYPLVPWMRDTRGRIRLHFSGAFALALVLVCGPPALVVFPLIALTSQSSMPTARWRRIVNIAVLTLEGLAGYGALHLVVGSWPQSPSAAQLLIGGGAVALAWEVVNVTAVSGAITLTAGTPFWVTVRLGARRTAPWLTALVAAPMIADIVLHTPLFVPPVALLTILIHRTVALTIRSAADARVDHLTGLANRTAALEELDGRLRPGPGGAGAALMMIDLDGFKAVNDTYGHDTGDRVLAEIAKRLRAAIPPGPLVARIGGDEFVVIADSSMDCAPMKTSVRTAVRAPIRVGASARPDGDVPADGAAQEAVIELDCSIGFVSADGDCEPMAMLRSADRRMYEAKASQASRAAGCDGEASRSEIRYRSGRRRYDGEKSDRPLVDSEAPY
;
A
#
# COMPACT_ATOMS: atom_id res chain seq x y z
N MET A 1 14.93 -4.75 -20.65
CA MET A 1 14.25 -5.71 -19.75
C MET A 1 12.75 -5.63 -19.99
N ARG A 2 12.08 -6.75 -20.26
CA ARG A 2 10.63 -6.82 -20.48
C ARG A 2 9.88 -6.29 -19.23
N ARG A 3 8.79 -5.54 -19.47
CA ARG A 3 7.88 -4.97 -18.47
C ARG A 3 7.60 -5.97 -17.34
N LEU A 4 7.70 -5.55 -16.08
CA LEU A 4 7.07 -6.28 -14.98
C LEU A 4 5.55 -6.08 -15.09
N PRO A 5 4.74 -7.15 -15.14
CA PRO A 5 3.29 -7.02 -15.18
C PRO A 5 2.77 -6.33 -13.91
N ALA A 6 1.70 -5.56 -14.09
CA ALA A 6 1.01 -4.83 -13.04
C ALA A 6 0.86 -5.66 -11.77
N ALA A 7 1.37 -5.11 -10.66
CA ALA A 7 1.14 -5.58 -9.31
C ALA A 7 1.40 -7.08 -9.08
N VAL A 8 2.66 -7.50 -8.92
CA VAL A 8 3.04 -8.81 -8.33
C VAL A 8 2.51 -8.90 -6.90
N GLY A 9 1.24 -9.23 -6.80
CA GLY A 9 0.52 -9.55 -5.59
C GLY A 9 0.01 -10.94 -5.76
N MET A 10 -0.10 -11.64 -4.64
CA MET A 10 -0.93 -12.83 -4.59
C MET A 10 -2.28 -12.50 -5.25
N PRO A 11 -2.87 -13.43 -6.02
CA PRO A 11 -4.17 -13.26 -6.67
C PRO A 11 -5.24 -12.64 -5.73
N SER A 12 -6.34 -12.10 -6.24
CA SER A 12 -7.45 -11.63 -5.40
C SER A 12 -7.93 -12.77 -4.46
N PRO A 13 -8.42 -12.48 -3.25
CA PRO A 13 -9.13 -13.47 -2.41
C PRO A 13 -10.31 -14.14 -3.13
N ALA A 14 -10.83 -13.51 -4.19
CA ALA A 14 -11.89 -14.04 -5.05
C ALA A 14 -11.39 -15.08 -6.07
N ASP A 15 -10.08 -15.21 -6.29
CA ASP A 15 -9.54 -16.10 -7.31
C ASP A 15 -9.62 -17.56 -6.83
N ARG A 16 -10.35 -18.39 -7.59
CA ARG A 16 -10.49 -19.81 -7.30
C ARG A 16 -9.16 -20.48 -7.62
N PHE A 17 -8.63 -21.25 -6.67
CA PHE A 17 -7.42 -22.07 -6.89
C PHE A 17 -7.54 -23.01 -8.10
N ALA A 18 -8.77 -23.37 -8.46
CA ALA A 18 -9.08 -24.13 -9.68
C ALA A 18 -8.62 -23.43 -10.97
N ASP A 19 -8.57 -22.11 -10.99
CA ASP A 19 -8.21 -21.32 -12.18
C ASP A 19 -6.69 -21.13 -12.30
N ALA A 20 -5.91 -21.56 -11.30
CA ALA A 20 -4.45 -21.49 -11.32
C ALA A 20 -3.84 -22.48 -12.33
N PRO A 21 -2.68 -22.15 -12.94
CA PRO A 21 -1.96 -23.05 -13.84
C PRO A 21 -1.72 -24.43 -13.20
N ARG A 22 -1.78 -25.51 -13.99
CA ARG A 22 -1.58 -26.89 -13.50
C ARG A 22 -0.29 -27.05 -12.68
N ALA A 23 0.81 -26.45 -13.13
CA ALA A 23 2.09 -26.49 -12.43
C ALA A 23 2.03 -25.84 -11.04
N ALA A 24 1.33 -24.70 -10.89
CA ALA A 24 1.14 -24.05 -9.61
C ALA A 24 0.29 -24.90 -8.64
N ARG A 25 -0.74 -25.59 -9.17
CA ARG A 25 -1.57 -26.49 -8.35
C ARG A 25 -0.77 -27.71 -7.86
N ILE A 26 0.01 -28.33 -8.74
CA ILE A 26 0.90 -29.46 -8.39
C ILE A 26 1.91 -29.02 -7.34
N TYR A 27 2.52 -27.83 -7.50
CA TYR A 27 3.47 -27.30 -6.55
C TYR A 27 2.88 -27.11 -5.14
N VAL A 28 1.71 -26.49 -5.05
CA VAL A 28 1.02 -26.29 -3.77
C VAL A 28 0.68 -27.62 -3.10
N ILE A 29 0.18 -28.60 -3.86
CA ILE A 29 -0.11 -29.94 -3.34
C ILE A 29 1.18 -30.62 -2.87
N ALA A 30 2.29 -30.49 -3.62
CA ALA A 30 3.57 -31.03 -3.22
C ALA A 30 4.09 -30.40 -1.92
N VAL A 31 3.99 -29.07 -1.78
CA VAL A 31 4.36 -28.35 -0.54
C VAL A 31 3.52 -28.85 0.65
N GLU A 32 2.22 -29.06 0.46
CA GLU A 32 1.33 -29.59 1.49
C GLU A 32 1.69 -31.02 1.90
N ILE A 33 1.92 -31.91 0.92
CA ILE A 33 2.31 -33.31 1.18
C ILE A 33 3.65 -33.37 1.92
N VAL A 34 4.64 -32.58 1.49
CA VAL A 34 5.96 -32.53 2.13
C VAL A 34 5.84 -31.97 3.55
N ALA A 35 5.03 -30.93 3.76
CA ALA A 35 4.79 -30.37 5.09
C ALA A 35 4.11 -31.39 6.02
N ALA A 36 3.06 -32.08 5.55
CA ALA A 36 2.35 -33.07 6.34
C ALA A 36 3.22 -34.30 6.68
N ALA A 37 3.92 -34.85 5.68
CA ALA A 37 4.83 -35.98 5.90
C ALA A 37 5.99 -35.60 6.82
N GLY A 38 6.59 -34.42 6.59
CA GLY A 38 7.65 -33.89 7.43
C GLY A 38 7.20 -33.64 8.87
N PHE A 39 5.97 -33.15 9.07
CA PHE A 39 5.40 -32.94 10.40
C PHE A 39 5.23 -34.26 11.15
N VAL A 40 4.64 -35.28 10.52
CA VAL A 40 4.48 -36.62 11.12
C VAL A 40 5.84 -37.21 11.48
N ALA A 41 6.81 -37.15 10.56
CA ALA A 41 8.16 -37.63 10.80
C ALA A 41 8.86 -36.85 11.93
N GLY A 42 8.70 -35.52 11.97
CA GLY A 42 9.26 -34.65 13.00
C GLY A 42 8.68 -34.94 14.39
N VAL A 43 7.36 -35.06 14.51
CA VAL A 43 6.68 -35.45 15.76
C VAL A 43 7.16 -36.82 16.23
N ALA A 44 7.25 -37.80 15.32
CA ALA A 44 7.76 -39.14 15.63
C ALA A 44 9.23 -39.11 16.10
N ALA A 45 10.08 -38.30 15.46
CA ALA A 45 11.49 -38.16 15.81
C ALA A 45 11.71 -37.46 17.16
N ILE A 46 10.84 -36.50 17.52
CA ILE A 46 10.86 -35.85 18.84
C ILE A 46 10.46 -36.84 19.94
N GLY A 47 9.45 -37.66 19.67
CA GLY A 47 8.92 -38.67 20.58
C GLY A 47 7.97 -38.09 21.64
N PRO A 48 6.97 -38.88 22.09
CA PRO A 48 5.89 -38.40 22.96
C PRO A 48 6.39 -37.94 24.33
N GLY A 49 7.48 -38.54 24.85
CA GLY A 49 8.05 -38.16 26.14
C GLY A 49 8.55 -36.72 26.18
N ARG A 50 9.28 -36.28 25.14
CA ARG A 50 9.80 -34.90 25.07
C ARG A 50 8.68 -33.87 24.89
N ILE A 51 7.63 -34.24 24.15
CA ILE A 51 6.44 -33.40 24.01
C ILE A 51 5.72 -33.26 25.36
N ALA A 52 5.55 -34.36 26.10
CA ALA A 52 4.96 -34.33 27.44
C ALA A 52 5.78 -33.48 28.42
N THR A 53 7.11 -33.58 28.38
CA THR A 53 8.00 -32.72 29.18
C THR A 53 7.88 -31.25 28.81
N MET A 54 7.71 -30.92 27.54
CA MET A 54 7.47 -29.52 27.14
C MET A 54 6.13 -29.02 27.70
N LEU A 55 5.06 -29.81 27.56
CA LEU A 55 3.72 -29.44 28.00
C LEU A 55 3.62 -29.30 29.53
N SER A 56 4.50 -29.91 30.31
CA SER A 56 4.53 -29.71 31.76
C SER A 56 5.25 -28.43 32.21
N ARG A 57 5.92 -27.70 31.31
CA ARG A 57 6.65 -26.47 31.66
C ARG A 57 5.71 -25.25 31.73
N PRO A 58 5.79 -24.41 32.77
CA PRO A 58 4.99 -23.19 32.86
C PRO A 58 5.33 -22.18 31.75
N ASP A 59 6.61 -22.11 31.35
CA ASP A 59 7.10 -21.21 30.30
C ASP A 59 6.39 -21.44 28.96
N PHE A 60 6.02 -22.70 28.67
CA PHE A 60 5.29 -23.07 27.46
C PHE A 60 3.94 -22.34 27.39
N TYR A 61 3.18 -22.36 28.48
CA TYR A 61 1.85 -21.74 28.54
C TYR A 61 1.92 -20.21 28.50
N LEU A 62 2.98 -19.61 29.06
CA LEU A 62 3.23 -18.18 28.95
C LEU A 62 3.43 -17.76 27.50
N PHE A 63 4.30 -18.47 26.76
CA PHE A 63 4.48 -18.21 25.33
C PHE A 63 3.25 -18.52 24.50
N ALA A 64 2.55 -19.62 24.77
CA ALA A 64 1.31 -19.95 24.08
C ALA A 64 0.25 -18.84 24.26
N ALA A 65 0.14 -18.28 25.46
CA ALA A 65 -0.73 -17.13 25.74
C ALA A 65 -0.27 -15.87 25.01
N LEU A 66 1.03 -15.54 25.03
CA LEU A 66 1.59 -14.39 24.31
C LEU A 66 1.37 -14.49 22.80
N ILE A 67 1.56 -15.68 22.23
CA ILE A 67 1.33 -15.95 20.80
C ILE A 67 -0.17 -15.81 20.47
N ALA A 68 -1.05 -16.40 21.28
CA ALA A 68 -2.49 -16.28 21.09
C ALA A 68 -2.96 -14.82 21.18
N ILE A 69 -2.46 -14.06 22.16
CA ILE A 69 -2.77 -12.62 22.30
C ILE A 69 -2.25 -11.84 21.09
N ALA A 70 -1.01 -12.10 20.64
CA ALA A 70 -0.42 -11.45 19.48
C ALA A 70 -1.19 -11.74 18.17
N ASP A 71 -1.78 -12.93 18.04
CA ASP A 71 -2.60 -13.33 16.89
C ASP A 71 -4.05 -12.83 16.99
N MET A 72 -4.65 -12.78 18.19
CA MET A 72 -6.01 -12.27 18.43
C MET A 72 -6.10 -10.75 18.36
N TYR A 73 -5.07 -10.08 18.85
CA TYR A 73 -4.90 -8.64 18.76
C TYR A 73 -3.68 -8.37 17.87
N PRO A 74 -3.81 -8.48 16.53
CA PRO A 74 -2.83 -7.89 15.65
C PRO A 74 -2.86 -6.39 15.94
N LEU A 75 -1.95 -5.94 16.80
CA LEU A 75 -1.99 -4.59 17.37
C LEU A 75 -1.82 -3.53 16.26
N VAL A 76 -1.46 -3.94 15.03
CA VAL A 76 -1.45 -3.04 13.86
C VAL A 76 -2.84 -3.25 13.34
N PRO A 77 -3.74 -2.27 13.44
CA PRO A 77 -4.93 -2.31 12.64
C PRO A 77 -4.44 -2.31 11.20
N TRP A 78 -4.60 -3.45 10.53
CA TRP A 78 -4.71 -3.57 9.09
C TRP A 78 -4.07 -2.37 8.39
N MET A 79 -2.74 -2.38 8.26
CA MET A 79 -2.05 -1.41 7.44
C MET A 79 -2.53 -1.61 6.00
N ARG A 80 -3.69 -1.03 5.69
CA ARG A 80 -3.98 -0.45 4.39
C ARG A 80 -3.04 0.75 4.28
N ASP A 81 -1.75 0.47 4.12
CA ASP A 81 -0.99 1.31 3.22
C ASP A 81 -1.84 1.39 1.95
N THR A 82 -1.92 2.58 1.37
CA THR A 82 -2.51 2.90 0.06
C THR A 82 -2.15 1.93 -1.09
N ARG A 83 -1.29 0.92 -0.84
CA ARG A 83 -0.91 -0.19 -1.73
C ARG A 83 -1.13 -1.62 -1.17
N GLY A 84 -1.71 -1.77 0.01
CA GLY A 84 -2.43 -2.96 0.50
C GLY A 84 -1.66 -4.28 0.71
N ARG A 85 -0.34 -4.32 1.01
CA ARG A 85 0.40 -5.59 0.84
C ARG A 85 1.47 -5.97 1.87
N ILE A 86 1.50 -5.44 3.09
CA ILE A 86 2.38 -6.00 4.14
C ILE A 86 1.61 -6.17 5.45
N ARG A 87 1.45 -7.43 5.88
CA ARG A 87 0.86 -7.83 7.16
C ARG A 87 1.98 -8.32 8.06
N LEU A 88 2.15 -7.69 9.22
CA LEU A 88 3.20 -8.02 10.19
C LEU A 88 2.57 -8.70 11.40
N HIS A 89 2.94 -9.96 11.63
CA HIS A 89 2.55 -10.72 12.81
C HIS A 89 3.74 -10.79 13.76
N PHE A 90 3.58 -10.22 14.96
CA PHE A 90 4.62 -10.28 16.01
C PHE A 90 4.71 -11.66 16.69
N SER A 91 3.73 -12.55 16.45
CA SER A 91 3.73 -13.92 16.96
C SER A 91 4.97 -14.72 16.52
N GLY A 92 5.60 -14.38 15.39
CA GLY A 92 6.84 -15.01 14.94
C GLY A 92 8.00 -14.89 15.94
N ALA A 93 8.15 -13.75 16.61
CA ALA A 93 9.22 -13.54 17.60
C ALA A 93 8.98 -14.39 18.87
N PHE A 94 7.72 -14.48 19.31
CA PHE A 94 7.33 -15.33 20.45
C PHE A 94 7.41 -16.82 20.12
N ALA A 95 7.05 -17.22 18.90
CA ALA A 95 7.18 -18.59 18.42
C ALA A 95 8.66 -19.01 18.37
N LEU A 96 9.55 -18.12 17.90
CA LEU A 96 10.99 -18.37 17.90
C LEU A 96 11.54 -18.46 19.33
N ALA A 97 11.17 -17.54 20.21
CA ALA A 97 11.58 -17.56 21.61
C ALA A 97 11.09 -18.83 22.33
N LEU A 98 9.87 -19.30 22.03
CA LEU A 98 9.36 -20.58 22.54
C LEU A 98 10.26 -21.76 22.12
N VAL A 99 10.72 -21.80 20.87
CA VAL A 99 11.68 -22.82 20.39
C VAL A 99 13.00 -22.75 21.14
N LEU A 100 13.50 -21.55 21.41
CA LEU A 100 14.77 -21.38 22.14
C LEU A 100 14.64 -21.78 23.63
N VAL A 101 13.49 -21.57 24.26
CA VAL A 101 13.26 -21.89 25.68
C VAL A 101 12.86 -23.34 25.90
N CYS A 102 11.90 -23.84 25.13
CA CYS A 102 11.36 -25.20 25.25
C CYS A 102 12.12 -26.22 24.41
N GLY A 103 12.99 -25.76 23.51
CA GLY A 103 13.78 -26.57 22.62
C GLY A 103 13.01 -27.10 21.40
N PRO A 104 13.61 -28.03 20.67
CA PRO A 104 13.05 -28.60 19.44
C PRO A 104 11.60 -29.14 19.52
N PRO A 105 11.10 -29.67 20.67
CA PRO A 105 9.70 -30.09 20.79
C PRO A 105 8.67 -28.99 20.51
N ALA A 106 9.02 -27.71 20.70
CA ALA A 106 8.12 -26.57 20.46
C ALA A 106 7.64 -26.43 19.02
N LEU A 107 8.28 -27.11 18.08
CA LEU A 107 7.95 -27.02 16.66
C LEU A 107 6.62 -27.67 16.31
N VAL A 108 6.10 -28.56 17.18
CA VAL A 108 4.76 -29.15 17.02
C VAL A 108 3.65 -28.10 17.09
N VAL A 109 3.96 -26.91 17.61
CA VAL A 109 3.01 -25.82 17.83
C VAL A 109 2.85 -24.94 16.59
N PHE A 110 3.79 -24.98 15.63
CA PHE A 110 3.77 -24.09 14.46
C PHE A 110 2.51 -24.24 13.57
N PRO A 111 2.04 -25.46 13.27
CA PRO A 111 0.77 -25.62 12.55
C PRO A 111 -0.43 -25.09 13.35
N LEU A 112 -0.39 -25.20 14.69
CA LEU A 112 -1.46 -24.69 15.56
C LEU A 112 -1.49 -23.15 15.56
N ILE A 113 -0.32 -22.51 15.61
CA ILE A 113 -0.17 -21.05 15.47
C ILE A 113 -0.68 -20.60 14.10
N ALA A 114 -0.36 -21.36 13.05
CA ALA A 114 -0.84 -21.07 11.71
C ALA A 114 -2.38 -21.14 11.63
N LEU A 115 -3.00 -22.12 12.30
CA LEU A 115 -4.45 -22.25 12.35
C LEU A 115 -5.11 -21.06 13.08
N THR A 116 -4.58 -20.66 14.24
CA THR A 116 -5.11 -19.51 15.00
C THR A 116 -4.95 -18.22 14.22
N SER A 117 -3.75 -17.95 13.70
CA SER A 117 -3.43 -16.75 12.94
C SER A 117 -4.23 -16.61 11.64
N GLN A 118 -4.54 -17.72 10.95
CA GLN A 118 -5.30 -17.70 9.70
C GLN A 118 -6.83 -17.70 9.90
N SER A 119 -7.32 -18.16 11.06
CA SER A 119 -8.77 -18.19 11.36
C SER A 119 -9.38 -16.79 11.46
N SER A 120 -8.60 -15.80 11.88
CA SER A 120 -8.99 -14.39 11.97
C SER A 120 -8.92 -13.64 10.62
N MET A 121 -8.47 -14.29 9.54
CA MET A 121 -8.33 -13.66 8.22
C MET A 121 -9.45 -14.04 7.22
N PRO A 122 -10.05 -13.07 6.51
CA PRO A 122 -10.92 -13.30 5.35
C PRO A 122 -10.07 -13.66 4.11
N THR A 123 -9.35 -14.78 4.18
CA THR A 123 -8.56 -15.33 3.06
C THR A 123 -9.23 -16.58 2.49
N ALA A 124 -9.03 -16.81 1.18
CA ALA A 124 -9.51 -18.01 0.52
C ALA A 124 -8.96 -19.27 1.22
N ARG A 125 -9.78 -20.33 1.33
CA ARG A 125 -9.44 -21.57 2.06
C ARG A 125 -8.08 -22.15 1.64
N TRP A 126 -7.80 -22.19 0.34
CA TRP A 126 -6.54 -22.72 -0.19
C TRP A 126 -5.30 -21.95 0.27
N ARG A 127 -5.41 -20.63 0.49
CA ARG A 127 -4.29 -19.83 1.01
C ARG A 127 -3.97 -20.17 2.44
N ARG A 128 -5.00 -20.43 3.25
CA ARG A 128 -4.82 -20.85 4.64
C ARG A 128 -4.05 -22.17 4.68
N ILE A 129 -4.44 -23.13 3.84
CA ILE A 129 -3.74 -24.42 3.71
C ILE A 129 -2.28 -24.23 3.33
N VAL A 130 -2.00 -23.45 2.27
CA VAL A 130 -0.61 -23.17 1.85
C VAL A 130 0.20 -22.50 2.96
N ASN A 131 -0.36 -21.49 3.63
CA ASN A 131 0.34 -20.80 4.71
C ASN A 131 0.63 -21.75 5.89
N ILE A 132 -0.31 -22.62 6.26
CA ILE A 132 -0.09 -23.64 7.29
C ILE A 132 1.05 -24.58 6.88
N ALA A 133 1.07 -25.03 5.63
CA ALA A 133 2.14 -25.89 5.12
C ALA A 133 3.51 -25.18 5.15
N VAL A 134 3.59 -23.92 4.73
CA VAL A 134 4.83 -23.14 4.75
C VAL A 134 5.33 -22.94 6.19
N LEU A 135 4.47 -22.52 7.13
CA LEU A 135 4.85 -22.38 8.54
C LEU A 135 5.31 -23.70 9.17
N THR A 136 4.73 -24.81 8.74
CA THR A 136 5.14 -26.15 9.18
C THR A 136 6.55 -26.48 8.68
N LEU A 137 6.84 -26.20 7.40
CA LEU A 137 8.17 -26.37 6.81
C LEU A 137 9.21 -25.45 7.45
N GLU A 138 8.83 -24.21 7.77
CA GLU A 138 9.67 -23.29 8.55
C GLU A 138 10.05 -23.93 9.88
N GLY A 139 9.07 -24.42 10.65
CA GLY A 139 9.33 -25.13 11.90
C GLY A 139 10.33 -26.28 11.72
N LEU A 140 10.12 -27.15 10.74
CA LEU A 140 11.02 -28.28 10.45
C LEU A 140 12.43 -27.85 10.03
N ALA A 141 12.55 -26.80 9.21
CA ALA A 141 13.86 -26.26 8.83
C ALA A 141 14.58 -25.65 10.05
N GLY A 142 13.83 -25.00 10.94
CA GLY A 142 14.33 -24.54 12.24
C GLY A 142 14.88 -25.67 13.11
N TYR A 143 14.18 -26.81 13.18
CA TYR A 143 14.68 -28.02 13.86
C TYR A 143 16.06 -28.41 13.32
N GLY A 144 16.15 -28.58 12.00
CA GLY A 144 17.38 -29.00 11.34
C GLY A 144 18.52 -28.02 11.59
N ALA A 145 18.23 -26.72 11.46
CA ALA A 145 19.22 -25.67 11.71
C ALA A 145 19.75 -25.70 13.16
N LEU A 146 18.87 -25.87 14.14
CA LEU A 146 19.26 -25.93 15.55
C LEU A 146 20.14 -27.15 15.83
N HIS A 147 19.79 -28.32 15.28
CA HIS A 147 20.58 -29.54 15.39
C HIS A 147 21.94 -29.42 14.69
N LEU A 148 22.01 -28.77 13.53
CA LEU A 148 23.27 -28.59 12.80
C LEU A 148 24.24 -27.67 13.53
N VAL A 149 23.73 -26.62 14.19
CA VAL A 149 24.58 -25.57 14.77
C VAL A 149 24.94 -25.85 16.23
N VAL A 150 24.03 -26.46 17.00
CA VAL A 150 24.21 -26.69 18.45
C VAL A 150 24.20 -28.19 18.81
N GLY A 151 23.89 -29.08 17.88
CA GLY A 151 23.72 -30.50 18.17
C GLY A 151 22.49 -30.72 19.05
N SER A 152 22.68 -31.27 20.25
CA SER A 152 21.60 -31.38 21.23
C SER A 152 21.34 -30.05 21.93
N TRP A 153 20.14 -29.49 21.75
CA TRP A 153 19.75 -28.26 22.44
C TRP A 153 19.76 -28.46 23.97
N PRO A 154 20.50 -27.61 24.72
CA PRO A 154 20.62 -27.76 26.17
C PRO A 154 19.34 -27.36 26.90
N GLN A 155 19.16 -27.87 28.13
CA GLN A 155 18.02 -27.47 28.98
C GLN A 155 18.13 -26.02 29.46
N SER A 156 19.34 -25.53 29.68
CA SER A 156 19.65 -24.15 30.08
C SER A 156 20.65 -23.55 29.07
N PRO A 157 20.18 -23.04 27.92
CA PRO A 157 21.05 -22.45 26.91
C PRO A 157 21.70 -21.15 27.43
N SER A 158 22.99 -20.99 27.15
CA SER A 158 23.70 -19.72 27.36
C SER A 158 23.22 -18.64 26.38
N ALA A 159 23.47 -17.37 26.70
CA ALA A 159 23.16 -16.25 25.80
C ALA A 159 23.79 -16.41 24.40
N ALA A 160 25.02 -16.94 24.32
CA ALA A 160 25.67 -17.22 23.04
C ALA A 160 24.92 -18.29 22.23
N GLN A 161 24.46 -19.36 22.87
CA GLN A 161 23.66 -20.40 22.23
C GLN A 161 22.28 -19.89 21.80
N LEU A 162 21.65 -19.02 22.60
CA LEU A 162 20.39 -18.35 22.23
C LEU A 162 20.57 -17.48 20.99
N LEU A 163 21.65 -16.69 20.91
CA LEU A 163 21.94 -15.84 19.76
C LEU A 163 22.25 -16.66 18.50
N ILE A 164 23.16 -17.63 18.62
CA ILE A 164 23.58 -18.47 17.49
C ILE A 164 22.42 -19.34 17.00
N GLY A 165 21.70 -20.00 17.93
CA GLY A 165 20.55 -20.84 17.63
C GLY A 165 19.38 -20.03 17.05
N GLY A 166 19.06 -18.88 17.65
CA GLY A 166 18.03 -17.98 17.14
C GLY A 166 18.35 -17.46 15.74
N GLY A 167 19.61 -17.10 15.49
CA GLY A 167 20.11 -16.71 14.18
C GLY A 167 19.93 -17.81 13.12
N ALA A 168 20.33 -19.04 13.46
CA ALA A 168 20.22 -20.19 12.58
C ALA A 168 18.77 -20.54 12.22
N VAL A 169 17.88 -20.58 13.22
CA VAL A 169 16.46 -20.91 13.02
C VAL A 169 15.78 -19.87 12.14
N ALA A 170 15.96 -18.59 12.42
CA ALA A 170 15.32 -17.53 11.65
C ALA A 170 15.87 -17.42 10.22
N LEU A 171 17.18 -17.70 10.00
CA LEU A 171 17.71 -17.82 8.64
C LEU A 171 17.05 -18.98 7.88
N ALA A 172 16.91 -20.13 8.53
CA ALA A 172 16.26 -21.29 7.93
C ALA A 172 14.78 -21.00 7.58
N TRP A 173 14.06 -20.31 8.47
CA TRP A 173 12.70 -19.84 8.20
C TRP A 173 12.64 -18.91 7.00
N GLU A 174 13.50 -17.91 6.95
CA GLU A 174 13.52 -16.94 5.85
C GLU A 174 13.79 -17.63 4.50
N VAL A 175 14.73 -18.56 4.47
CA VAL A 175 15.04 -19.35 3.26
C VAL A 175 13.80 -20.15 2.82
N VAL A 176 13.12 -20.85 3.74
CA VAL A 176 11.91 -21.62 3.41
C VAL A 176 10.80 -20.71 2.91
N ASN A 177 10.49 -19.63 3.64
CA ASN A 177 9.44 -18.68 3.30
C ASN A 177 9.67 -18.07 1.91
N VAL A 178 10.86 -17.50 1.69
CA VAL A 178 11.22 -16.86 0.42
C VAL A 178 11.19 -17.85 -0.73
N THR A 179 11.70 -19.07 -0.54
CA THR A 179 11.69 -20.11 -1.57
C THR A 179 10.27 -20.55 -1.90
N ALA A 180 9.44 -20.83 -0.89
CA ALA A 180 8.08 -21.32 -1.06
C ALA A 180 7.18 -20.28 -1.74
N VAL A 181 7.20 -19.04 -1.24
CA VAL A 181 6.41 -17.93 -1.78
C VAL A 181 6.88 -17.56 -3.17
N SER A 182 8.20 -17.47 -3.40
CA SER A 182 8.75 -17.11 -4.72
C SER A 182 8.46 -18.19 -5.76
N GLY A 183 8.54 -19.47 -5.39
CA GLY A 183 8.16 -20.60 -6.25
C GLY A 183 6.68 -20.54 -6.64
N ALA A 184 5.80 -20.31 -5.67
CA ALA A 184 4.37 -20.16 -5.92
C ALA A 184 4.06 -18.99 -6.86
N ILE A 185 4.69 -17.83 -6.66
CA ILE A 185 4.50 -16.64 -7.52
C ILE A 185 5.04 -16.90 -8.93
N THR A 186 6.22 -17.53 -9.05
CA THR A 186 6.82 -17.85 -10.35
C THR A 186 5.92 -18.77 -11.17
N LEU A 187 5.34 -19.80 -10.54
CA LEU A 187 4.48 -20.76 -11.22
C LEU A 187 3.08 -20.22 -11.53
N THR A 188 2.62 -19.20 -10.80
CA THR A 188 1.30 -18.58 -11.02
C THR A 188 1.35 -17.42 -11.99
N ALA A 189 2.38 -16.56 -11.89
CA ALA A 189 2.49 -15.32 -12.65
C ALA A 189 3.52 -15.37 -13.79
N GLY A 190 4.28 -16.47 -13.94
CA GLY A 190 5.33 -16.60 -14.96
C GLY A 190 6.52 -15.66 -14.74
N THR A 191 6.66 -15.08 -13.55
CA THR A 191 7.75 -14.17 -13.20
C THR A 191 9.02 -14.96 -12.83
N PRO A 192 10.22 -14.54 -13.29
CA PRO A 192 11.44 -15.26 -12.96
C PRO A 192 11.69 -15.34 -11.45
N PHE A 193 12.11 -16.51 -10.95
CA PHE A 193 12.31 -16.78 -9.52
C PHE A 193 13.22 -15.77 -8.81
N TRP A 194 14.36 -15.42 -9.42
CA TRP A 194 15.28 -14.47 -8.78
C TRP A 194 14.72 -13.05 -8.67
N VAL A 195 13.78 -12.69 -9.54
CA VAL A 195 13.08 -11.41 -9.45
C VAL A 195 12.10 -11.43 -8.28
N THR A 196 11.37 -12.52 -8.08
CA THR A 196 10.43 -12.67 -6.95
C THR A 196 11.16 -12.73 -5.61
N VAL A 197 12.30 -13.43 -5.54
CA VAL A 197 13.18 -13.45 -4.36
C VAL A 197 13.66 -12.05 -3.97
N ARG A 198 14.19 -11.28 -4.93
CA ARG A 198 14.69 -9.91 -4.67
C ARG A 198 13.58 -8.96 -4.19
N LEU A 199 12.38 -9.12 -4.74
CA LEU A 199 11.19 -8.38 -4.30
C LEU A 199 10.70 -8.86 -2.93
N GLY A 200 10.78 -10.17 -2.65
CA GLY A 200 10.43 -10.79 -1.39
C GLY A 200 11.32 -10.33 -0.23
N ALA A 201 12.64 -10.30 -0.42
CA ALA A 201 13.60 -9.89 0.60
C ALA A 201 13.33 -8.46 1.15
N ARG A 202 12.84 -7.55 0.30
CA ARG A 202 12.43 -6.20 0.74
C ARG A 202 11.14 -6.21 1.56
N ARG A 203 10.26 -7.20 1.34
CA ARG A 203 8.99 -7.37 2.07
C ARG A 203 9.20 -8.07 3.40
N THR A 204 10.18 -8.98 3.48
CA THR A 204 10.49 -9.75 4.68
C THR A 204 11.48 -9.04 5.61
N ALA A 205 12.14 -7.96 5.18
CA ALA A 205 13.04 -7.15 6.01
C ALA A 205 12.53 -6.82 7.44
N PRO A 206 11.24 -6.54 7.69
CA PRO A 206 10.76 -6.34 9.06
C PRO A 206 10.87 -7.58 9.96
N TRP A 207 10.94 -8.80 9.41
CA TRP A 207 11.15 -10.04 10.18
C TRP A 207 12.56 -10.12 10.80
N LEU A 208 13.51 -9.29 10.36
CA LEU A 208 14.79 -9.09 11.05
C LEU A 208 14.59 -8.60 12.50
N THR A 209 13.46 -7.96 12.81
CA THR A 209 13.12 -7.61 14.19
C THR A 209 12.88 -8.85 15.07
N ALA A 210 12.28 -9.91 14.52
CA ALA A 210 12.08 -11.17 15.24
C ALA A 210 13.41 -11.90 15.49
N LEU A 211 14.35 -11.82 14.55
CA LEU A 211 15.72 -12.35 14.68
C LEU A 211 16.45 -11.73 15.88
N VAL A 212 16.31 -10.42 16.07
CA VAL A 212 16.97 -9.68 17.16
C VAL A 212 16.22 -9.86 18.49
N ALA A 213 14.88 -9.82 18.46
CA ALA A 213 14.08 -9.85 19.67
C ALA A 213 13.97 -11.24 20.31
N ALA A 214 13.92 -12.33 19.54
CA ALA A 214 13.62 -13.65 20.08
C ALA A 214 14.68 -14.19 21.07
N PRO A 215 16.00 -14.09 20.82
CA PRO A 215 17.01 -14.48 21.80
C PRO A 215 16.91 -13.66 23.09
N MET A 216 16.60 -12.35 22.99
CA MET A 216 16.40 -11.49 24.15
C MET A 216 15.16 -11.90 24.96
N ILE A 217 14.04 -12.17 24.28
CA ILE A 217 12.80 -12.63 24.93
C ILE A 217 13.05 -13.99 25.62
N ALA A 218 13.76 -14.91 24.96
CA ALA A 218 14.10 -16.21 25.54
C ALA A 218 14.97 -16.06 26.79
N ASP A 219 15.99 -15.19 26.75
CA ASP A 219 16.86 -14.93 27.89
C ASP A 219 16.12 -14.29 29.07
N ILE A 220 15.24 -13.31 28.81
CA ILE A 220 14.39 -12.68 29.82
C ILE A 220 13.50 -13.71 30.51
N VAL A 221 12.87 -14.62 29.75
CA VAL A 221 12.00 -15.64 30.32
C VAL A 221 12.78 -16.63 31.19
N LEU A 222 13.97 -17.04 30.75
CA LEU A 222 14.79 -18.02 31.47
C LEU A 222 15.39 -17.47 32.77
N HIS A 223 15.82 -16.20 32.79
CA HIS A 223 16.59 -15.64 33.90
C HIS A 223 15.85 -14.58 34.70
N THR A 224 14.89 -13.86 34.10
CA THR A 224 14.23 -12.69 34.71
C THR A 224 12.74 -12.57 34.35
N PRO A 225 11.90 -13.60 34.62
CA PRO A 225 10.52 -13.67 34.13
C PRO A 225 9.59 -12.54 34.61
N LEU A 226 9.94 -11.83 35.70
CA LEU A 226 9.21 -10.64 36.15
C LEU A 226 9.21 -9.49 35.12
N PHE A 227 10.13 -9.48 34.15
CA PHE A 227 10.16 -8.49 33.08
C PHE A 227 9.24 -8.83 31.88
N VAL A 228 8.64 -10.03 31.84
CA VAL A 228 7.73 -10.40 30.75
C VAL A 228 6.51 -9.48 30.65
N PRO A 229 5.77 -9.15 31.74
CA PRO A 229 4.63 -8.24 31.63
C PRO A 229 5.02 -6.81 31.20
N PRO A 230 6.09 -6.17 31.72
CA PRO A 230 6.58 -4.89 31.21
C PRO A 230 7.00 -4.92 29.73
N VAL A 231 7.68 -5.97 29.27
CA VAL A 231 8.08 -6.11 27.86
C VAL A 231 6.86 -6.29 26.96
N ALA A 232 5.88 -7.09 27.39
CA ALA A 232 4.61 -7.24 26.69
C ALA A 232 3.86 -5.89 26.62
N LEU A 233 3.79 -5.15 27.73
CA LEU A 233 3.18 -3.82 27.78
C LEU A 233 3.90 -2.82 26.86
N LEU A 234 5.24 -2.77 26.89
CA LEU A 234 6.04 -1.90 26.02
C LEU A 234 5.80 -2.25 24.55
N THR A 235 5.78 -3.55 24.21
CA THR A 235 5.45 -4.00 22.85
C THR A 235 4.07 -3.51 22.44
N ILE A 236 3.06 -3.69 23.29
CA ILE A 236 1.68 -3.20 23.05
C ILE A 236 1.66 -1.66 22.85
N LEU A 237 2.41 -0.91 23.65
CA LEU A 237 2.44 0.56 23.59
C LEU A 237 3.13 1.07 22.34
N ILE A 238 4.35 0.59 22.03
CA ILE A 238 5.06 0.91 20.77
C ILE A 238 4.17 0.60 19.59
N HIS A 239 3.47 -0.52 19.68
CA HIS A 239 2.58 -0.93 18.63
C HIS A 239 1.41 0.03 18.46
N ARG A 240 0.72 0.38 19.55
CA ARG A 240 -0.39 1.34 19.53
C ARG A 240 0.06 2.70 19.01
N THR A 241 1.23 3.19 19.41
CA THR A 241 1.73 4.48 18.94
C THR A 241 2.03 4.44 17.45
N VAL A 242 2.74 3.41 16.95
CA VAL A 242 2.99 3.22 15.52
C VAL A 242 1.68 3.12 14.73
N ALA A 243 0.71 2.35 15.22
CA ALA A 243 -0.60 2.22 14.60
C ALA A 243 -1.34 3.56 14.49
N LEU A 244 -1.29 4.37 15.55
CA LEU A 244 -1.89 5.70 15.57
C LEU A 244 -1.19 6.65 14.59
N THR A 245 0.15 6.66 14.57
CA THR A 245 0.94 7.48 13.65
C THR A 245 0.64 7.13 12.19
N ILE A 246 0.46 5.85 11.87
CA ILE A 246 0.15 5.40 10.52
C ILE A 246 -1.29 5.75 10.14
N ARG A 247 -2.25 5.61 11.05
CA ARG A 247 -3.64 6.06 10.82
C ARG A 247 -3.72 7.56 10.58
N SER A 248 -3.04 8.37 11.39
CA SER A 248 -2.99 9.82 11.18
C SER A 248 -2.38 10.17 9.83
N ALA A 249 -1.38 9.41 9.36
CA ALA A 249 -0.82 9.59 8.02
C ALA A 249 -1.76 9.15 6.89
N ALA A 250 -2.56 8.10 7.09
CA ALA A 250 -3.55 7.63 6.11
C ALA A 250 -4.76 8.58 6.01
N ASP A 251 -5.25 9.10 7.13
CA ASP A 251 -6.31 10.12 7.14
C ASP A 251 -5.81 11.44 6.53
N ALA A 252 -4.51 11.73 6.64
CA ALA A 252 -3.85 12.86 5.97
C ALA A 252 -3.66 12.70 4.45
N ARG A 253 -4.18 11.64 3.82
CA ARG A 253 -4.12 11.39 2.35
C ARG A 253 -5.45 11.51 1.62
N VAL A 254 -6.55 11.73 2.34
CA VAL A 254 -7.91 11.81 1.78
C VAL A 254 -8.47 13.22 1.99
N ASP A 255 -9.22 13.72 1.02
CA ASP A 255 -10.01 14.93 1.17
C ASP A 255 -11.33 14.58 1.88
N HIS A 256 -11.58 15.15 3.06
CA HIS A 256 -12.72 14.78 3.90
C HIS A 256 -14.08 15.09 3.28
N LEU A 257 -14.16 16.09 2.39
CA LEU A 257 -15.40 16.45 1.73
C LEU A 257 -15.76 15.46 0.61
N THR A 258 -14.79 15.11 -0.22
CA THR A 258 -15.04 14.34 -1.45
C THR A 258 -14.72 12.86 -1.35
N GLY A 259 -13.94 12.44 -0.35
CA GLY A 259 -13.43 11.07 -0.21
C GLY A 259 -12.37 10.69 -1.26
N LEU A 260 -11.95 11.62 -2.11
CA LEU A 260 -10.83 11.43 -3.06
C LEU A 260 -9.48 11.55 -2.35
N ALA A 261 -8.42 11.18 -3.06
CA ALA A 261 -7.07 11.52 -2.60
C ALA A 261 -6.91 13.05 -2.48
N ASN A 262 -6.14 13.52 -1.51
CA ASN A 262 -5.86 14.94 -1.34
C ASN A 262 -4.56 15.36 -2.05
N ARG A 263 -4.21 16.64 -1.93
CA ARG A 263 -2.99 17.22 -2.48
C ARG A 263 -1.70 16.46 -2.10
N THR A 264 -1.57 16.03 -0.85
CA THR A 264 -0.40 15.28 -0.37
C THR A 264 -0.27 13.95 -1.12
N ALA A 265 -1.36 13.18 -1.20
CA ALA A 265 -1.38 11.92 -1.91
C ALA A 265 -1.13 12.08 -3.43
N ALA A 266 -1.63 13.16 -4.03
CA ALA A 266 -1.35 13.47 -5.44
C ALA A 266 0.15 13.73 -5.71
N LEU A 267 0.81 14.50 -4.83
CA LEU A 267 2.25 14.78 -4.94
C LEU A 267 3.10 13.52 -4.72
N GLU A 268 2.75 12.69 -3.75
CA GLU A 268 3.43 11.40 -3.52
C GLU A 268 3.31 10.46 -4.73
N GLU A 269 2.14 10.41 -5.37
CA GLU A 269 1.93 9.59 -6.56
C GLU A 269 2.72 10.11 -7.77
N LEU A 270 2.77 11.43 -7.97
CA LEU A 270 3.63 12.04 -8.99
C LEU A 270 5.11 11.77 -8.73
N ASP A 271 5.59 11.96 -7.50
CA ASP A 271 6.97 11.66 -7.12
C ASP A 271 7.29 10.17 -7.36
N GLY A 272 6.40 9.27 -6.97
CA GLY A 272 6.54 7.84 -7.22
C GLY A 272 6.66 7.46 -8.70
N ARG A 273 5.92 8.15 -9.59
CA ARG A 273 5.91 7.89 -11.04
C ARG A 273 7.06 8.57 -11.79
N LEU A 274 7.51 9.73 -11.33
CA LEU A 274 8.54 10.55 -11.98
C LEU A 274 9.97 10.19 -11.56
N ARG A 275 10.15 9.48 -10.44
CA ARG A 275 11.45 9.02 -9.94
C ARG A 275 12.21 8.19 -10.99
N PRO A 276 13.48 8.51 -11.28
CA PRO A 276 14.31 7.74 -12.19
C PRO A 276 14.52 6.30 -11.68
N GLY A 277 14.17 5.32 -12.52
CA GLY A 277 14.38 3.91 -12.19
C GLY A 277 13.92 2.97 -13.31
N PRO A 278 14.41 1.72 -13.34
CA PRO A 278 13.99 0.74 -14.33
C PRO A 278 12.51 0.40 -14.13
N GLY A 279 11.62 1.10 -14.85
CA GLY A 279 10.17 0.96 -14.77
C GLY A 279 9.38 2.27 -14.60
N GLY A 280 10.03 3.45 -14.55
CA GLY A 280 9.31 4.73 -14.59
C GLY A 280 8.58 4.86 -15.94
N ALA A 281 7.27 4.64 -15.96
CA ALA A 281 6.45 4.73 -17.17
C ALA A 281 6.09 6.18 -17.52
N GLY A 282 6.82 7.16 -16.93
CA GLY A 282 6.42 8.55 -16.92
C GLY A 282 5.10 8.80 -16.18
N ALA A 283 4.75 10.06 -16.01
CA ALA A 283 3.45 10.46 -15.52
C ALA A 283 2.71 11.26 -16.59
N ALA A 284 1.39 11.08 -16.63
CA ALA A 284 0.45 11.96 -17.28
C ALA A 284 -0.42 12.61 -16.19
N LEU A 285 -0.56 13.94 -16.23
CA LEU A 285 -1.32 14.73 -15.28
C LEU A 285 -2.39 15.53 -16.03
N MET A 286 -3.63 15.39 -15.58
CA MET A 286 -4.76 16.20 -16.01
C MET A 286 -5.17 17.09 -14.83
N MET A 287 -5.07 18.41 -14.99
CA MET A 287 -5.63 19.40 -14.07
C MET A 287 -7.03 19.77 -14.54
N ILE A 288 -7.99 19.77 -13.63
CA ILE A 288 -9.41 19.98 -13.88
C ILE A 288 -9.91 21.07 -12.92
N ASP A 289 -10.49 22.13 -13.45
CA ASP A 289 -11.12 23.21 -12.69
C ASP A 289 -12.59 23.30 -13.11
N LEU A 290 -13.51 23.45 -12.14
CA LEU A 290 -14.95 23.53 -12.42
C LEU A 290 -15.36 24.95 -12.81
N ASP A 291 -15.79 25.13 -14.05
CA ASP A 291 -16.17 26.44 -14.55
C ASP A 291 -17.51 26.87 -13.94
N GLY A 292 -17.54 28.06 -13.33
CA GLY A 292 -18.76 28.63 -12.73
C GLY A 292 -19.08 28.13 -11.31
N PHE A 293 -18.23 27.33 -10.68
CA PHE A 293 -18.48 26.81 -9.32
C PHE A 293 -18.64 27.92 -8.27
N LYS A 294 -17.90 29.03 -8.39
CA LYS A 294 -18.09 30.20 -7.51
C LYS A 294 -19.53 30.74 -7.55
N ALA A 295 -20.14 30.82 -8.74
CA ALA A 295 -21.52 31.29 -8.87
C ALA A 295 -22.52 30.34 -8.18
N VAL A 296 -22.22 29.04 -8.13
CA VAL A 296 -23.02 28.07 -7.36
C VAL A 296 -22.95 28.38 -5.87
N ASN A 297 -21.76 28.63 -5.32
CA ASN A 297 -21.60 29.01 -3.91
C ASN A 297 -22.30 30.33 -3.61
N ASP A 298 -22.14 31.32 -4.47
CA ASP A 298 -22.71 32.65 -4.27
C ASP A 298 -24.25 32.62 -4.35
N THR A 299 -24.83 31.72 -5.16
CA THR A 299 -26.29 31.63 -5.37
C THR A 299 -26.98 30.68 -4.37
N TYR A 300 -26.37 29.55 -4.04
CA TYR A 300 -27.00 28.45 -3.29
C TYR A 300 -26.32 28.14 -1.94
N GLY A 301 -25.30 28.91 -1.58
CA GLY A 301 -24.53 28.73 -0.36
C GLY A 301 -23.49 27.60 -0.43
N HIS A 302 -22.50 27.68 0.47
CA HIS A 302 -21.39 26.74 0.55
C HIS A 302 -21.83 25.29 0.80
N ASP A 303 -22.88 25.04 1.59
CA ASP A 303 -23.40 23.68 1.82
C ASP A 303 -23.89 23.01 0.53
N THR A 304 -24.45 23.79 -0.40
CA THR A 304 -24.86 23.29 -1.72
C THR A 304 -23.64 23.07 -2.60
N GLY A 305 -22.67 23.97 -2.58
CA GLY A 305 -21.38 23.79 -3.25
C GLY A 305 -20.64 22.53 -2.79
N ASP A 306 -20.64 22.25 -1.50
CA ASP A 306 -20.01 21.06 -0.91
C ASP A 306 -20.65 19.77 -1.42
N ARG A 307 -21.98 19.74 -1.51
CA ARG A 307 -22.73 18.62 -2.10
C ARG A 307 -22.43 18.45 -3.59
N VAL A 308 -22.28 19.57 -4.32
CA VAL A 308 -21.88 19.55 -5.74
C VAL A 308 -20.48 18.97 -5.90
N LEU A 309 -19.52 19.39 -5.08
CA LEU A 309 -18.15 18.86 -5.10
C LEU A 309 -18.10 17.37 -4.79
N ALA A 310 -18.86 16.90 -3.80
CA ALA A 310 -18.96 15.48 -3.46
C ALA A 310 -19.54 14.64 -4.60
N GLU A 311 -20.57 15.15 -5.29
CA GLU A 311 -21.17 14.46 -6.44
C GLU A 311 -20.23 14.47 -7.67
N ILE A 312 -19.56 15.59 -7.95
CA ILE A 312 -18.53 15.66 -9.01
C ILE A 312 -17.42 14.64 -8.73
N ALA A 313 -16.92 14.58 -7.50
CA ALA A 313 -15.88 13.64 -7.12
C ALA A 313 -16.27 12.18 -7.38
N LYS A 314 -17.49 11.80 -7.00
CA LYS A 314 -18.06 10.48 -7.27
C LYS A 314 -18.13 10.18 -8.77
N ARG A 315 -18.56 11.15 -9.58
CA ARG A 315 -18.67 11.01 -11.04
C ARG A 315 -17.30 10.90 -11.71
N LEU A 316 -16.34 11.73 -11.31
CA LEU A 316 -14.96 11.64 -11.78
C LEU A 316 -14.38 10.26 -11.45
N ARG A 317 -14.58 9.76 -10.23
CA ARG A 317 -14.09 8.44 -9.86
C ARG A 317 -14.69 7.31 -10.69
N ALA A 318 -15.97 7.42 -11.07
CA ALA A 318 -16.66 6.44 -11.91
C ALA A 318 -16.29 6.54 -13.40
N ALA A 319 -15.98 7.73 -13.90
CA ALA A 319 -15.62 7.98 -15.30
C ALA A 319 -14.18 7.55 -15.63
N ILE A 320 -13.32 7.41 -14.62
CA ILE A 320 -11.91 7.06 -14.78
C ILE A 320 -11.72 5.54 -14.57
N PRO A 321 -11.03 4.83 -15.49
CA PRO A 321 -10.76 3.40 -15.35
C PRO A 321 -9.88 3.10 -14.13
N PRO A 322 -9.75 1.83 -13.70
CA PRO A 322 -8.79 1.45 -12.67
C PRO A 322 -7.34 1.71 -13.14
N GLY A 323 -6.50 2.22 -12.24
CA GLY A 323 -5.09 2.51 -12.50
C GLY A 323 -4.72 3.96 -12.21
N PRO A 324 -5.35 4.95 -12.87
CA PRO A 324 -5.17 6.36 -12.54
C PRO A 324 -5.66 6.74 -11.12
N LEU A 325 -4.96 7.68 -10.51
CA LEU A 325 -5.34 8.32 -9.25
C LEU A 325 -6.21 9.54 -9.57
N VAL A 326 -7.34 9.69 -8.87
CA VAL A 326 -8.17 10.90 -8.90
C VAL A 326 -8.05 11.57 -7.55
N ALA A 327 -7.71 12.86 -7.53
CA ALA A 327 -7.48 13.63 -6.32
C ALA A 327 -8.11 15.03 -6.40
N ARG A 328 -8.43 15.62 -5.25
CA ARG A 328 -8.80 17.04 -5.12
C ARG A 328 -7.62 17.80 -4.52
N ILE A 329 -7.20 18.88 -5.18
CA ILE A 329 -6.03 19.67 -4.79
C ILE A 329 -6.42 20.82 -3.86
N GLY A 330 -7.63 21.36 -4.01
CA GLY A 330 -8.22 22.40 -3.19
C GLY A 330 -9.38 23.06 -3.92
N GLY A 331 -10.31 23.70 -3.21
CA GLY A 331 -11.42 24.43 -3.84
C GLY A 331 -12.23 23.56 -4.81
N ASP A 332 -12.31 23.98 -6.06
CA ASP A 332 -12.92 23.34 -7.22
C ASP A 332 -11.93 22.61 -8.14
N GLU A 333 -10.67 22.47 -7.71
CA GLU A 333 -9.60 21.87 -8.51
C GLU A 333 -9.43 20.37 -8.22
N PHE A 334 -9.50 19.58 -9.29
CA PHE A 334 -9.27 18.14 -9.29
C PHE A 334 -8.09 17.78 -10.20
N VAL A 335 -7.44 16.67 -9.90
CA VAL A 335 -6.41 16.10 -10.78
C VAL A 335 -6.65 14.62 -11.06
N VAL A 336 -6.24 14.20 -12.25
CA VAL A 336 -6.10 12.79 -12.61
C VAL A 336 -4.64 12.51 -12.96
N ILE A 337 -4.03 11.54 -12.29
CA ILE A 337 -2.64 11.11 -12.51
C ILE A 337 -2.65 9.70 -13.08
N ALA A 338 -2.05 9.53 -14.26
CA ALA A 338 -1.99 8.30 -15.03
C ALA A 338 -0.55 7.99 -15.49
N ASP A 339 -0.33 6.84 -16.11
CA ASP A 339 0.97 6.52 -16.74
C ASP A 339 1.15 7.37 -18.00
N SER A 340 2.37 7.80 -18.36
CA SER A 340 2.56 8.63 -19.57
C SER A 340 2.13 7.93 -20.86
N SER A 341 2.09 6.59 -20.85
CA SER A 341 1.63 5.77 -21.97
C SER A 341 0.11 5.69 -22.15
N MET A 342 -0.70 6.18 -21.20
CA MET A 342 -2.16 6.14 -21.33
C MET A 342 -2.67 7.24 -22.25
N ASP A 343 -3.60 6.89 -23.13
CA ASP A 343 -4.27 7.87 -23.98
C ASP A 343 -5.19 8.77 -23.14
N CYS A 344 -4.88 10.06 -23.14
CA CYS A 344 -5.61 11.06 -22.38
C CYS A 344 -6.87 11.57 -23.07
N ALA A 345 -7.01 11.39 -24.39
CA ALA A 345 -8.16 11.86 -25.14
C ALA A 345 -9.49 11.24 -24.65
N PRO A 346 -9.64 9.89 -24.55
CA PRO A 346 -10.87 9.29 -24.06
C PRO A 346 -11.16 9.65 -22.61
N MET A 347 -10.10 9.81 -21.80
CA MET A 347 -10.21 10.21 -20.40
C MET A 347 -10.72 11.65 -20.26
N LYS A 348 -10.19 12.57 -21.07
CA LYS A 348 -10.62 13.98 -21.10
C LYS A 348 -12.09 14.11 -21.51
N THR A 349 -12.52 13.32 -22.48
CA THR A 349 -13.94 13.27 -22.89
C THR A 349 -14.82 12.72 -21.77
N SER A 350 -14.40 11.62 -21.13
CA SER A 350 -15.16 11.00 -20.04
C SER A 350 -15.32 11.94 -18.83
N VAL A 351 -14.25 12.66 -18.46
CA VAL A 351 -14.28 13.69 -17.41
C VAL A 351 -15.28 14.79 -17.76
N ARG A 352 -15.21 15.34 -18.97
CA ARG A 352 -16.11 16.44 -19.39
C ARG A 352 -17.57 16.00 -19.39
N THR A 353 -17.86 14.80 -19.90
CA THR A 353 -19.21 14.23 -19.88
C THR A 353 -19.72 14.04 -18.44
N ALA A 354 -18.85 13.58 -17.54
CA ALA A 354 -19.20 13.36 -16.14
C ALA A 354 -19.51 14.67 -15.40
N VAL A 355 -18.75 15.73 -15.65
CA VAL A 355 -18.96 17.05 -15.06
C VAL A 355 -20.24 17.71 -15.59
N ARG A 356 -20.49 17.64 -16.90
CA ARG A 356 -21.65 18.28 -17.56
C ARG A 356 -23.00 17.63 -17.27
N ALA A 357 -23.02 16.42 -16.70
CA ALA A 357 -24.28 15.80 -16.35
C ALA A 357 -25.03 16.65 -15.30
N PRO A 358 -26.36 16.83 -15.39
CA PRO A 358 -27.11 17.64 -14.43
C PRO A 358 -26.95 17.13 -12.98
N ILE A 359 -26.71 18.02 -12.03
CA ILE A 359 -26.60 17.72 -10.59
C ILE A 359 -27.88 18.21 -9.91
N ARG A 360 -28.62 17.28 -9.30
CA ARG A 360 -29.79 17.61 -8.48
C ARG A 360 -29.38 17.63 -7.01
N VAL A 361 -29.47 18.80 -6.38
CA VAL A 361 -29.15 18.99 -4.96
C VAL A 361 -30.26 19.79 -4.30
N GLY A 362 -30.64 19.40 -3.07
CA GLY A 362 -31.61 20.16 -2.29
C GLY A 362 -31.00 21.51 -1.89
N ALA A 363 -31.51 22.62 -2.43
CA ALA A 363 -30.97 23.94 -2.15
C ALA A 363 -31.40 24.40 -0.75
N SER A 364 -30.46 24.94 0.02
CA SER A 364 -30.79 25.76 1.19
C SER A 364 -31.34 27.10 0.68
N ALA A 365 -32.38 27.63 1.33
CA ALA A 365 -33.17 28.76 0.85
C ALA A 365 -32.32 29.95 0.36
N ARG A 366 -32.78 30.61 -0.72
CA ARG A 366 -32.18 31.83 -1.26
C ARG A 366 -32.08 32.91 -0.16
N PRO A 367 -30.99 33.69 -0.09
CA PRO A 367 -30.89 34.82 0.83
C PRO A 367 -31.95 35.92 0.59
N ASP A 368 -32.43 36.06 -0.65
CA ASP A 368 -33.31 37.16 -1.10
C ASP A 368 -34.69 36.73 -1.61
N GLY A 369 -35.20 35.55 -1.23
CA GLY A 369 -36.49 35.06 -1.73
C GLY A 369 -37.36 34.44 -0.65
N ASP A 370 -38.60 34.91 -0.59
CA ASP A 370 -39.69 34.42 0.26
C ASP A 370 -39.61 32.90 0.48
N VAL A 371 -39.50 32.50 1.76
CA VAL A 371 -39.65 31.11 2.15
C VAL A 371 -41.09 30.69 1.81
N PRO A 372 -41.31 29.73 0.90
CA PRO A 372 -42.65 29.19 0.69
C PRO A 372 -43.14 28.59 2.01
N ALA A 373 -44.39 28.87 2.39
CA ALA A 373 -44.99 28.44 3.65
C ALA A 373 -45.04 26.90 3.85
N ASP A 374 -44.69 26.15 2.80
CA ASP A 374 -44.67 24.70 2.77
C ASP A 374 -43.20 24.28 2.72
N GLY A 375 -42.65 23.71 3.80
CA GLY A 375 -41.23 23.38 3.98
C GLY A 375 -40.63 22.32 3.02
N ALA A 376 -41.01 22.31 1.76
CA ALA A 376 -40.43 21.49 0.70
C ALA A 376 -39.10 22.09 0.26
N ALA A 377 -38.00 21.36 0.49
CA ALA A 377 -36.70 21.72 -0.04
C ALA A 377 -36.76 21.83 -1.57
N GLN A 378 -36.46 23.00 -2.12
CA GLN A 378 -36.46 23.20 -3.57
C GLN A 378 -35.24 22.50 -4.18
N GLU A 379 -35.46 21.52 -5.05
CA GLU A 379 -34.37 20.87 -5.78
C GLU A 379 -33.82 21.82 -6.85
N ALA A 380 -32.55 22.21 -6.73
CA ALA A 380 -31.85 22.94 -7.77
C ALA A 380 -31.20 21.94 -8.75
N VAL A 381 -31.36 22.21 -10.04
CA VAL A 381 -30.63 21.52 -11.11
C VAL A 381 -29.45 22.40 -11.51
N ILE A 382 -28.24 21.92 -11.22
CA ILE A 382 -26.98 22.64 -11.48
C ILE A 382 -26.27 21.96 -12.64
N GLU A 383 -25.91 22.74 -13.65
CA GLU A 383 -25.09 22.32 -14.77
C GLU A 383 -23.77 23.11 -14.73
N LEU A 384 -22.65 22.39 -14.79
CA LEU A 384 -21.30 22.95 -14.78
C LEU A 384 -20.52 22.42 -15.98
N ASP A 385 -19.49 23.15 -16.39
CA ASP A 385 -18.45 22.65 -17.29
C ASP A 385 -17.11 22.58 -16.55
N CYS A 386 -16.07 22.13 -17.25
CA CYS A 386 -14.72 22.16 -16.71
C CYS A 386 -13.65 22.54 -17.72
N SER A 387 -12.66 23.25 -17.21
CA SER A 387 -11.42 23.59 -17.87
C SER A 387 -10.38 22.52 -17.56
N ILE A 388 -9.70 22.01 -18.59
CA ILE A 388 -8.79 20.86 -18.47
C ILE A 388 -7.43 21.15 -19.10
N GLY A 389 -6.39 21.14 -18.27
CA GLY A 389 -4.98 21.18 -18.66
C GLY A 389 -4.36 19.81 -18.61
N PHE A 390 -3.57 19.44 -19.62
CA PHE A 390 -2.94 18.11 -19.69
C PHE A 390 -1.43 18.23 -19.90
N VAL A 391 -0.62 17.50 -19.15
CA VAL A 391 0.83 17.38 -19.31
C VAL A 391 1.26 15.93 -19.17
N SER A 392 2.24 15.51 -19.95
CA SER A 392 2.91 14.22 -19.79
C SER A 392 4.43 14.42 -19.70
N ALA A 393 5.10 13.57 -18.93
CA ALA A 393 6.55 13.54 -18.80
C ALA A 393 7.01 12.09 -18.67
N ASP A 394 8.10 11.71 -19.36
CA ASP A 394 8.60 10.32 -19.42
C ASP A 394 9.55 9.97 -18.26
N GLY A 395 9.51 10.74 -17.17
CA GLY A 395 10.41 10.66 -16.02
C GLY A 395 11.34 11.89 -15.92
N ASP A 396 12.09 11.99 -14.83
CA ASP A 396 13.07 13.08 -14.60
C ASP A 396 12.46 14.49 -14.63
N CYS A 397 11.27 14.61 -14.02
CA CYS A 397 10.58 15.88 -13.84
C CYS A 397 10.26 16.06 -12.35
N GLU A 398 10.46 17.26 -11.83
CA GLU A 398 10.03 17.60 -10.47
C GLU A 398 8.48 17.60 -10.42
N PRO A 399 7.84 16.89 -9.47
CA PRO A 399 6.38 16.83 -9.35
C PRO A 399 5.69 18.20 -9.36
N MET A 400 6.26 19.17 -8.64
CA MET A 400 5.73 20.53 -8.57
C MET A 400 5.86 21.28 -9.91
N ALA A 401 6.93 21.03 -10.68
CA ALA A 401 7.08 21.62 -12.01
C ALA A 401 6.05 21.07 -13.00
N MET A 402 5.73 19.78 -12.91
CA MET A 402 4.67 19.16 -13.70
C MET A 402 3.29 19.73 -13.34
N LEU A 403 3.00 19.87 -12.03
CA LEU A 403 1.75 20.46 -11.55
C LEU A 403 1.56 21.90 -12.05
N ARG A 404 2.58 22.75 -11.91
CA ARG A 404 2.58 24.14 -12.43
C ARG A 404 2.35 24.19 -13.95
N SER A 405 2.92 23.23 -14.68
CA SER A 405 2.76 23.16 -16.14
C SER A 405 1.33 22.77 -16.55
N ALA A 406 0.70 21.85 -15.79
CA ALA A 406 -0.67 21.43 -16.04
C ALA A 406 -1.68 22.51 -15.67
N ASP A 407 -1.44 23.19 -14.54
CA ASP A 407 -2.20 24.36 -14.11
C ASP A 407 -2.21 25.46 -15.17
N ARG A 408 -1.02 25.86 -15.68
CA ARG A 408 -0.93 26.83 -16.77
C ARG A 408 -1.75 26.43 -18.01
N ARG A 409 -1.70 25.17 -18.43
CA ARG A 409 -2.49 24.67 -19.58
C ARG A 409 -4.00 24.65 -19.30
N MET A 410 -4.39 24.44 -18.04
CA MET A 410 -5.78 24.51 -17.62
C MET A 410 -6.27 25.97 -17.69
N TYR A 411 -5.46 26.91 -17.18
CA TYR A 411 -5.78 28.34 -17.22
C TYR A 411 -5.89 28.86 -18.65
N GLU A 412 -4.98 28.46 -19.55
CA GLU A 412 -5.07 28.76 -20.99
C GLU A 412 -6.37 28.23 -21.61
N ALA A 413 -6.80 27.02 -21.23
CA ALA A 413 -8.07 26.47 -21.70
C ALA A 413 -9.26 27.27 -21.18
N LYS A 414 -9.26 27.66 -19.90
CA LYS A 414 -10.30 28.48 -19.26
C LYS A 414 -10.45 29.84 -19.93
N ALA A 415 -9.33 30.52 -20.15
CA ALA A 415 -9.30 31.81 -20.84
C ALA A 415 -9.86 31.70 -22.27
N SER A 416 -9.48 30.65 -23.02
CA SER A 416 -9.97 30.45 -24.39
C SER A 416 -11.49 30.22 -24.46
N GLN A 417 -12.07 29.54 -23.47
CA GLN A 417 -13.50 29.29 -23.39
C GLN A 417 -14.26 30.57 -23.00
N ALA A 418 -13.73 31.35 -22.05
CA ALA A 418 -14.28 32.65 -21.68
C ALA A 418 -14.28 33.62 -22.87
N SER A 419 -13.19 33.68 -23.65
CA SER A 419 -13.13 34.49 -24.87
C SER A 419 -14.12 34.03 -25.94
N ARG A 420 -14.37 32.72 -26.08
CA ARG A 420 -15.39 32.19 -27.01
C ARG A 420 -16.81 32.50 -26.56
N ALA A 421 -17.08 32.47 -25.25
CA ALA A 421 -18.37 32.87 -24.70
C ALA A 421 -18.62 34.37 -24.85
N ALA A 422 -17.60 35.21 -24.68
CA ALA A 422 -17.69 36.66 -24.86
C ALA A 422 -17.70 37.08 -26.35
N GLY A 423 -17.08 36.30 -27.23
CA GLY A 423 -17.01 36.53 -28.68
C GLY A 423 -18.15 35.89 -29.48
N CYS A 424 -19.21 35.40 -28.82
CA CYS A 424 -20.41 34.93 -29.52
C CYS A 424 -21.29 36.05 -30.09
N ASP A 425 -20.84 37.31 -30.02
CA ASP A 425 -21.23 38.40 -30.91
C ASP A 425 -20.03 38.74 -31.84
N GLY A 426 -19.85 38.00 -32.95
CA GLY A 426 -18.94 38.40 -34.03
C GLY A 426 -18.00 37.31 -34.55
N GLU A 427 -18.06 37.09 -35.86
CA GLU A 427 -17.45 36.01 -36.63
C GLU A 427 -15.91 35.90 -36.63
N ALA A 428 -15.47 34.64 -36.82
CA ALA A 428 -14.37 34.16 -37.67
C ALA A 428 -12.88 34.45 -37.37
N SER A 429 -12.19 33.32 -37.08
CA SER A 429 -10.92 32.87 -37.69
C SER A 429 -9.55 33.28 -37.11
N ARG A 430 -8.67 32.26 -37.06
CA ARG A 430 -7.19 32.20 -36.87
C ARG A 430 -6.72 31.82 -35.46
N SER A 431 -5.70 30.98 -35.24
CA SER A 431 -4.88 30.09 -36.08
C SER A 431 -4.03 29.25 -35.10
N GLU A 432 -3.94 27.93 -35.27
CA GLU A 432 -3.08 27.05 -34.48
C GLU A 432 -1.59 27.44 -34.61
N ILE A 433 -0.96 27.84 -33.51
CA ILE A 433 0.51 27.98 -33.41
C ILE A 433 1.08 26.65 -32.93
N ARG A 434 1.69 25.91 -33.87
CA ARG A 434 2.45 24.68 -33.60
C ARG A 434 3.88 25.05 -33.20
N TYR A 435 4.21 25.01 -31.91
CA TYR A 435 5.58 25.15 -31.43
C TYR A 435 6.39 23.87 -31.74
N ARG A 436 7.35 23.97 -32.66
CA ARG A 436 8.34 22.92 -32.96
C ARG A 436 9.58 23.22 -32.10
N SER A 437 9.82 22.46 -31.03
CA SER A 437 11.02 22.65 -30.21
C SER A 437 12.27 22.24 -31.00
N GLY A 438 13.00 23.22 -31.52
CA GLY A 438 14.33 23.02 -32.07
C GLY A 438 15.33 22.81 -30.92
N ARG A 439 15.90 21.60 -30.82
CA ARG A 439 17.15 21.36 -30.09
C ARG A 439 18.23 22.26 -30.70
N ARG A 440 18.69 23.29 -29.99
CA ARG A 440 20.00 23.87 -30.26
C ARG A 440 21.05 23.07 -29.49
N ARG A 441 21.97 22.48 -30.25
CA ARG A 441 23.29 22.05 -29.81
C ARG A 441 24.00 23.26 -29.20
N TYR A 442 24.49 23.10 -27.97
CA TYR A 442 25.36 24.08 -27.32
C TYR A 442 26.79 23.57 -27.53
N ASP A 443 27.48 24.12 -28.53
CA ASP A 443 28.94 24.09 -28.59
C ASP A 443 29.42 25.39 -27.93
N GLY A 444 30.32 25.24 -26.96
CA GLY A 444 30.72 26.31 -26.06
C GLY A 444 31.69 27.30 -26.69
N GLU A 445 31.63 28.53 -26.23
CA GLU A 445 32.80 29.38 -26.12
C GLU A 445 32.64 30.38 -24.97
N LYS A 446 33.73 30.51 -24.20
CA LYS A 446 33.87 31.35 -23.01
C LYS A 446 33.73 32.83 -23.37
N SER A 447 33.05 33.58 -22.50
CA SER A 447 33.34 35.00 -22.31
C SER A 447 33.03 35.37 -20.86
N ASP A 448 34.09 35.60 -20.09
CA ASP A 448 34.08 36.24 -18.78
C ASP A 448 33.48 37.64 -18.87
N ARG A 449 32.55 37.98 -17.95
CA ARG A 449 32.50 39.28 -17.25
C ARG A 449 31.45 39.29 -16.12
N PRO A 450 31.69 40.07 -15.05
CA PRO A 450 31.11 39.84 -13.72
C PRO A 450 29.75 40.52 -13.50
N LEU A 451 29.04 39.98 -12.51
CA LEU A 451 27.87 40.52 -11.84
C LEU A 451 28.08 41.99 -11.44
N VAL A 452 27.09 42.83 -11.74
CA VAL A 452 26.90 44.13 -11.10
C VAL A 452 25.44 44.21 -10.65
N ASP A 453 25.27 44.25 -9.33
CA ASP A 453 24.03 44.65 -8.65
C ASP A 453 23.67 46.10 -9.00
N SER A 454 22.38 46.37 -9.18
CA SER A 454 21.85 47.72 -9.05
C SER A 454 20.46 47.67 -8.42
N GLU A 455 20.42 48.03 -7.13
CA GLU A 455 19.23 48.48 -6.42
C GLU A 455 18.64 49.75 -7.07
N ALA A 456 17.31 49.83 -7.02
CA ALA A 456 16.36 50.96 -6.84
C ALA A 456 16.71 52.38 -7.36
N PRO A 457 15.70 53.17 -7.80
CA PRO A 457 14.84 53.91 -6.85
C PRO A 457 13.37 54.00 -7.35
N TYR A 458 12.30 54.22 -6.56
CA TYR A 458 12.03 54.87 -5.27
C TYR A 458 10.93 54.10 -4.52
#